data_AF-A0A7K2Z1U4-F1
#
_entry.id   AF-A0A7K2Z1U4-F1
#
_cell.length_a   1.000
_cell.length_b   1.000
_cell.length_c   1.000
_cell.angle_alpha   90.00
_cell.angle_beta   90.00
_cell.angle_gamma   90.00
#
_symmetry.space_group_name_H-M   'P 1'
#
loop_
_entity.id
_entity.type
_entity.pdbx_description
1 polymer ?
#
loop_
_entity_poly.entity_id
_entity_poly.type
_entity_poly.pdbx_seq_one_letter_code
_entity_poly.pdbx_strand_id
1 'polypeptide(L)'
;MFRATFRPSRVLRTTIAAAAIAGALFATTACEQAQQAISCAELATNLTNDITNLGNVLNDPAAARSSLDNLQKRLSDKTKDLDSDDAKNAANSLSDVITQLSTKAANGGSLSTSDVQPLYNGVKNLTTICVK
;
A
#
# COMPACT_ATOMS: atom_id res chain seq x y z
N MET A 1 3.30 -45.51 -31.95
CA MET A 1 4.20 -44.66 -31.12
C MET A 1 3.42 -43.45 -30.64
N PHE A 2 3.77 -42.93 -29.45
CA PHE A 2 3.20 -41.78 -28.72
C PHE A 2 1.98 -42.03 -27.80
N ARG A 3 2.26 -42.53 -26.60
CA ARG A 3 1.48 -42.28 -25.37
C ARG A 3 1.95 -40.94 -24.80
N ALA A 4 1.07 -39.94 -24.72
CA ALA A 4 1.34 -38.71 -23.98
C ALA A 4 0.68 -38.81 -22.60
N THR A 5 1.49 -38.59 -21.59
CA THR A 5 1.22 -38.72 -20.16
C THR A 5 0.31 -37.62 -19.65
N PHE A 6 -0.66 -38.01 -18.81
CA PHE A 6 -1.46 -37.08 -18.00
C PHE A 6 -0.54 -36.22 -17.13
N ARG A 7 -0.60 -34.90 -17.30
CA ARG A 7 -0.04 -33.92 -16.35
C ARG A 7 -1.16 -33.46 -15.40
N PRO A 8 -1.13 -33.81 -14.10
CA PRO A 8 -2.03 -33.21 -13.13
C PRO A 8 -1.48 -31.82 -12.77
N SER A 9 -2.03 -30.76 -13.36
CA SER A 9 -1.79 -29.40 -12.89
C SER A 9 -2.61 -29.17 -11.63
N ARG A 10 -1.89 -29.00 -10.53
CA ARG A 10 -2.39 -28.84 -9.17
C ARG A 10 -3.42 -27.72 -9.08
N VAL A 11 -4.52 -28.06 -8.42
CA VAL A 11 -5.55 -27.15 -7.94
C VAL A 11 -4.89 -26.16 -6.97
N LEU A 12 -4.73 -24.89 -7.37
CA LEU A 12 -4.56 -23.81 -6.41
C LEU A 12 -5.96 -23.26 -6.11
N ARG A 13 -6.57 -23.81 -5.07
CA ARG A 13 -7.66 -23.12 -4.37
C ARG A 13 -7.02 -21.97 -3.59
N THR A 14 -7.06 -20.77 -4.15
CA THR A 14 -6.83 -19.54 -3.40
C THR A 14 -8.01 -19.35 -2.45
N THR A 15 -7.86 -19.84 -1.23
CA THR A 15 -8.74 -19.45 -0.11
C THR A 15 -8.42 -18.01 0.24
N ILE A 16 -9.25 -17.08 -0.22
CA ILE A 16 -9.25 -15.70 0.27
C ILE A 16 -9.82 -15.76 1.69
N ALA A 17 -8.94 -15.70 2.69
CA ALA A 17 -9.36 -15.57 4.07
C ALA A 17 -9.94 -14.15 4.26
N ALA A 18 -11.27 -14.05 4.34
CA ALA A 18 -11.93 -12.83 4.79
C ALA A 18 -11.64 -12.68 6.29
N ALA A 19 -10.82 -11.70 6.65
CA ALA A 19 -10.60 -11.34 8.04
C ALA A 19 -11.87 -10.69 8.60
N ALA A 20 -12.51 -11.34 9.57
CA ALA A 20 -13.63 -10.77 10.31
C ALA A 20 -13.10 -9.68 11.26
N ILE A 21 -13.59 -8.45 11.10
CA ILE A 21 -13.27 -7.32 11.98
C ILE A 21 -14.13 -7.47 13.23
N ALA A 22 -13.51 -7.77 14.38
CA ALA A 22 -14.15 -7.68 15.69
C ALA A 22 -13.46 -6.56 16.48
N GLY A 23 -14.07 -5.38 16.50
CA GLY A 23 -13.65 -4.24 17.30
C GLY A 23 -14.81 -3.76 18.16
N ALA A 24 -14.65 -3.83 19.48
CA ALA A 24 -15.68 -3.65 20.49
C ALA A 24 -16.28 -2.23 20.53
N LEU A 25 -17.60 -2.18 20.72
CA LEU A 25 -18.39 -0.97 20.96
C LEU A 25 -18.14 -0.45 22.39
N PHE A 26 -17.50 0.72 22.55
CA PHE A 26 -17.53 1.50 23.80
C PHE A 26 -17.92 2.95 23.51
N ALA A 27 -19.22 3.21 23.65
CA ALA A 27 -19.85 4.47 23.26
C ALA A 27 -19.25 5.69 23.99
N THR A 28 -19.02 6.76 23.21
CA THR A 28 -18.61 8.15 23.53
C THR A 28 -17.15 8.55 23.32
N THR A 29 -16.15 7.70 23.57
CA THR A 29 -14.77 7.89 23.05
C THR A 29 -14.50 7.07 21.79
N ALA A 30 -15.39 6.13 21.45
CA ALA A 30 -15.25 5.27 20.28
C ALA A 30 -15.48 5.97 18.93
N CYS A 31 -16.10 7.17 18.87
CA CYS A 31 -16.29 7.81 17.57
C CYS A 31 -15.01 8.43 17.02
N GLU A 32 -14.18 9.06 17.85
CA GLU A 32 -12.89 9.63 17.42
C GLU A 32 -11.91 8.52 17.07
N GLN A 33 -11.82 7.49 17.90
CA GLN A 33 -10.99 6.30 17.64
C GLN A 33 -11.49 5.52 16.40
N ALA A 34 -12.81 5.42 16.19
CA ALA A 34 -13.35 4.80 14.98
C ALA A 34 -13.13 5.68 13.73
N GLN A 35 -13.28 7.00 13.82
CA GLN A 35 -12.98 7.92 12.72
C GLN A 35 -11.49 7.91 12.37
N GLN A 36 -10.62 7.73 13.36
CA GLN A 36 -9.18 7.53 13.16
C GLN A 36 -8.90 6.19 12.48
N ALA A 37 -9.50 5.10 12.96
CA ALA A 37 -9.37 3.78 12.33
C ALA A 37 -9.87 3.80 10.87
N ILE A 38 -10.98 4.51 10.61
CA ILE A 38 -11.51 4.72 9.25
C ILE A 38 -10.52 5.53 8.42
N SER A 39 -9.98 6.64 8.92
CA SER A 39 -9.00 7.48 8.19
C SER A 39 -7.72 6.72 7.88
N CYS A 40 -7.23 5.90 8.82
CA CYS A 40 -6.04 5.08 8.67
C CYS A 40 -6.29 3.93 7.67
N ALA A 41 -7.44 3.26 7.74
CA ALA A 41 -7.84 2.23 6.79
C ALA A 41 -8.08 2.78 5.37
N GLU A 42 -8.69 3.95 5.26
CA GLU A 42 -8.92 4.65 4.00
C GLU A 42 -7.58 5.06 3.37
N LEU A 43 -6.64 5.58 4.17
CA LEU A 43 -5.28 5.86 3.73
C LEU A 43 -4.60 4.60 3.20
N ALA A 44 -4.59 3.51 3.99
CA ALA A 44 -3.98 2.25 3.60
C ALA A 44 -4.57 1.69 2.29
N THR A 45 -5.90 1.75 2.13
CA THR A 45 -6.60 1.27 0.94
C THR A 45 -6.26 2.13 -0.28
N ASN A 46 -6.31 3.45 -0.14
CA ASN A 46 -5.98 4.37 -1.23
C ASN A 46 -4.52 4.23 -1.66
N LEU A 47 -3.58 4.12 -0.72
CA LEU A 47 -2.17 3.89 -1.03
C LEU A 47 -1.97 2.55 -1.75
N THR A 48 -2.66 1.49 -1.33
CA THR A 48 -2.60 0.19 -2.01
C THR A 48 -3.05 0.30 -3.47
N ASN A 49 -4.14 1.05 -3.73
CA ASN A 49 -4.63 1.31 -5.08
C ASN A 49 -3.65 2.16 -5.89
N ASP A 50 -3.09 3.21 -5.30
CA ASP A 50 -2.13 4.07 -5.99
C ASP A 50 -0.82 3.32 -6.32
N ILE A 51 -0.34 2.43 -5.44
CA ILE A 51 0.84 1.59 -5.72
C ILE A 51 0.52 0.56 -6.80
N THR A 52 -0.70 0.01 -6.83
CA THR A 52 -1.15 -0.87 -7.92
C THR A 52 -1.13 -0.13 -9.25
N ASN A 53 -1.61 1.12 -9.27
CA ASN A 53 -1.56 1.98 -10.45
C ASN A 53 -0.12 2.30 -10.86
N LEU A 54 0.76 2.62 -9.91
CA LEU A 54 2.19 2.80 -10.14
C LEU A 54 2.80 1.56 -10.81
N GLY A 55 2.43 0.37 -10.33
CA GLY A 55 2.84 -0.93 -10.88
C GLY A 55 2.54 -1.09 -12.38
N ASN A 56 1.43 -0.52 -12.85
CA ASN A 56 1.03 -0.58 -14.25
C ASN A 56 1.82 0.37 -15.16
N VAL A 57 2.47 1.40 -14.59
CA VAL A 57 3.16 2.46 -15.34
C VAL A 57 4.67 2.47 -15.11
N LEU A 58 5.25 1.44 -14.48
CA LEU A 58 6.69 1.38 -14.16
C LEU A 58 7.63 1.55 -15.36
N ASN A 59 7.18 1.11 -16.55
CA ASN A 59 7.95 1.20 -17.79
C ASN A 59 7.90 2.59 -18.46
N ASP A 60 7.09 3.51 -17.96
CA ASP A 60 7.00 4.90 -18.42
C ASP A 60 7.49 5.84 -17.31
N PRO A 61 8.72 6.39 -17.41
CA PRO A 61 9.29 7.25 -16.38
C PRO A 61 8.51 8.54 -16.09
N ALA A 62 7.71 9.03 -17.05
CA ALA A 62 6.90 10.24 -16.85
C ALA A 62 5.60 9.88 -16.10
N ALA A 63 4.92 8.81 -16.52
CA ALA A 63 3.73 8.33 -15.85
C ALA A 63 4.03 7.82 -14.43
N ALA A 64 5.15 7.12 -14.23
CA ALA A 64 5.60 6.67 -12.93
C ALA A 64 5.88 7.83 -11.96
N ARG A 65 6.54 8.90 -12.43
CA ARG A 65 6.72 10.13 -11.62
C ARG A 65 5.38 10.73 -11.21
N SER A 66 4.48 10.92 -12.17
CA SER A 66 3.15 11.49 -11.87
C SER A 66 2.40 10.64 -10.84
N SER A 67 2.49 9.30 -10.95
CA SER A 67 1.89 8.40 -9.97
C SER A 67 2.56 8.50 -8.58
N LEU A 68 3.88 8.65 -8.51
CA LEU A 68 4.63 8.85 -7.27
C LEU A 68 4.29 10.19 -6.61
N ASP A 69 4.17 11.26 -7.39
CA ASP A 69 3.79 12.59 -6.89
C ASP A 69 2.37 12.59 -6.31
N ASN A 70 1.44 11.87 -6.96
CA ASN A 70 0.08 11.67 -6.43
C ASN A 70 0.10 10.88 -5.11
N LEU A 71 0.92 9.83 -5.04
CA LEU A 71 1.16 9.05 -3.82
C LEU A 71 1.69 9.93 -2.69
N GLN A 72 2.70 10.75 -2.97
CA GLN A 72 3.31 11.68 -2.01
C GLN A 72 2.27 12.68 -1.49
N LYS A 73 1.52 13.29 -2.40
CA LYS A 73 0.50 14.28 -2.05
C LYS A 73 -0.57 13.66 -1.15
N ARG A 74 -1.10 12.50 -1.53
CA ARG A 74 -2.13 11.82 -0.75
C ARG A 74 -1.63 11.41 0.63
N LEU A 75 -0.41 10.89 0.69
CA LEU A 75 0.23 10.51 1.95
C LEU A 75 0.38 11.72 2.86
N SER A 76 0.88 12.85 2.35
CA SER A 76 0.99 14.10 3.11
C SER A 76 -0.37 14.60 3.61
N ASP A 77 -1.38 14.62 2.73
CA ASP A 77 -2.72 15.12 3.04
C ASP A 77 -3.44 14.28 4.11
N LYS A 78 -3.14 12.99 4.21
CA LYS A 78 -3.76 12.08 5.18
C LYS A 78 -2.91 11.86 6.43
N THR A 79 -1.59 12.06 6.35
CA THR A 79 -0.70 11.93 7.53
C THR A 79 -1.03 12.95 8.60
N LYS A 80 -1.50 14.14 8.22
CA LYS A 80 -1.99 15.15 9.16
C LYS A 80 -3.26 14.73 9.93
N ASP A 81 -3.99 13.73 9.43
CA ASP A 81 -5.20 13.20 10.05
C ASP A 81 -4.90 11.95 10.90
N LEU A 82 -3.64 11.50 10.93
CA LEU A 82 -3.18 10.43 11.81
C LEU A 82 -2.81 11.02 13.17
N ASP A 83 -3.32 10.44 14.25
CA ASP A 83 -2.98 10.90 15.60
C ASP A 83 -1.80 10.14 16.23
N SER A 84 -1.60 8.86 15.89
CA SER A 84 -0.54 8.05 16.52
C SER A 84 0.84 8.33 15.93
N ASP A 85 1.83 8.44 16.81
CA ASP A 85 3.23 8.64 16.41
C ASP A 85 3.77 7.49 15.55
N ASP A 86 3.33 6.25 15.83
CA ASP A 86 3.70 5.08 15.03
C ASP A 86 3.17 5.17 13.60
N ALA A 87 1.91 5.61 13.43
CA ALA A 87 1.32 5.76 12.10
C ALA A 87 1.97 6.92 11.33
N LYS A 88 2.29 8.03 12.01
CA LYS A 88 3.07 9.14 11.44
C LYS A 88 4.46 8.69 11.01
N ASN A 89 5.17 7.93 11.84
CA ASN A 89 6.51 7.42 11.53
C ASN A 89 6.49 6.44 10.35
N ALA A 90 5.50 5.57 10.28
CA ALA A 90 5.31 4.67 9.14
C ALA A 90 4.97 5.43 7.85
N ALA A 91 4.13 6.47 7.94
CA ALA A 91 3.82 7.34 6.82
C ALA A 91 5.05 8.14 6.36
N ASN A 92 5.86 8.67 7.28
CA ASN A 92 7.12 9.35 6.94
C ASN A 92 8.10 8.40 6.23
N SER A 93 8.23 7.16 6.71
CA SER A 93 9.07 6.14 6.05
C SER A 93 8.60 5.85 4.62
N LEU A 94 7.28 5.84 4.37
CA LEU A 94 6.72 5.72 3.03
C LEU A 94 7.05 6.93 2.15
N SER A 95 6.94 8.13 2.69
CA SER A 95 7.30 9.39 2.02
C SER A 95 8.76 9.40 1.57
N ASP A 96 9.67 8.89 2.41
CA ASP A 96 11.09 8.79 2.06
C ASP A 96 11.32 7.83 0.89
N VAL A 97 10.64 6.68 0.88
CA VAL A 97 10.71 5.73 -0.24
C VAL A 97 10.17 6.35 -1.52
N ILE A 98 9.02 7.03 -1.47
CA ILE A 98 8.43 7.71 -2.63
C ILE A 98 9.39 8.76 -3.19
N THR A 99 10.03 9.54 -2.31
CA THR A 99 11.02 10.56 -2.68
C THR A 99 12.24 9.95 -3.38
N GLN A 100 12.75 8.83 -2.87
CA GLN A 100 13.86 8.11 -3.50
C GLN A 100 13.49 7.60 -4.90
N LEU A 101 12.29 7.04 -5.07
CA LEU A 101 11.82 6.58 -6.38
C LEU A 101 11.56 7.73 -7.35
N SER A 102 10.98 8.83 -6.87
CA SER A 102 10.74 10.03 -7.69
C SER A 102 12.07 10.63 -8.15
N THR A 103 13.10 10.63 -7.29
CA THR A 103 14.47 11.02 -7.65
C THR A 103 15.12 10.05 -8.64
N LYS A 104 14.90 8.74 -8.48
CA LYS A 104 15.40 7.74 -9.44
C LYS A 104 14.78 7.94 -10.82
N ALA A 105 13.46 8.09 -10.88
CA ALA A 105 12.75 8.41 -12.10
C ALA A 105 13.25 9.74 -12.67
N ALA A 106 13.30 10.78 -11.81
CA ALA A 106 14.14 12.00 -11.81
C ALA A 106 15.28 12.03 -12.83
N ASN A 107 16.18 11.10 -12.61
CA ASN A 107 17.47 11.02 -13.28
C ASN A 107 17.44 10.12 -14.53
N GLY A 108 16.24 9.81 -15.05
CA GLY A 108 16.04 8.94 -16.22
C GLY A 108 16.08 7.44 -15.89
N GLY A 109 16.13 7.07 -14.60
CA GLY A 109 16.08 5.67 -14.18
C GLY A 109 14.70 5.07 -14.40
N SER A 110 14.63 3.90 -15.04
CA SER A 110 13.40 3.10 -15.04
C SER A 110 13.15 2.48 -13.67
N LEU A 111 11.88 2.37 -13.30
CA LEU A 111 11.46 1.67 -12.10
C LEU A 111 11.11 0.22 -12.46
N SER A 112 11.42 -0.69 -11.54
CA SER A 112 11.08 -2.11 -11.63
C SER A 112 10.20 -2.51 -10.46
N THR A 113 9.56 -3.67 -10.54
CA THR A 113 8.76 -4.22 -9.43
C THR A 113 9.58 -4.34 -8.14
N SER A 114 10.88 -4.65 -8.25
CA SER A 114 11.79 -4.70 -7.10
C SER A 114 12.01 -3.33 -6.45
N ASP A 115 11.94 -2.23 -7.22
CA ASP A 115 12.11 -0.88 -6.68
C ASP A 115 10.90 -0.42 -5.88
N VAL A 116 9.70 -0.85 -6.27
CA VAL A 116 8.44 -0.50 -5.58
C VAL A 116 8.07 -1.47 -4.46
N GLN A 117 8.82 -2.58 -4.30
CA GLN A 117 8.61 -3.54 -3.21
C GLN A 117 8.66 -2.90 -1.81
N PRO A 118 9.60 -1.97 -1.50
CA PRO A 118 9.61 -1.26 -0.22
C PRO A 118 8.34 -0.44 0.03
N LEU A 119 7.70 0.10 -1.02
CA LEU A 119 6.43 0.83 -0.94
C LEU A 119 5.29 -0.10 -0.52
N TYR A 120 5.17 -1.28 -1.14
CA TYR A 120 4.21 -2.30 -0.74
C TYR A 120 4.41 -2.74 0.72
N ASN A 121 5.67 -2.97 1.13
CA ASN A 121 5.99 -3.38 2.49
C ASN A 121 5.65 -2.27 3.50
N GLY A 122 5.95 -1.02 3.18
CA GLY A 122 5.62 0.14 4.02
C GLY A 122 4.11 0.29 4.19
N VAL A 123 3.31 0.16 3.13
CA VAL A 123 1.85 0.24 3.22
C VAL A 123 1.27 -0.92 4.01
N LYS A 124 1.81 -2.14 3.84
CA LYS A 124 1.40 -3.29 4.67
C LYS A 124 1.69 -3.06 6.15
N ASN A 125 2.86 -2.48 6.47
CA ASN A 125 3.20 -2.13 7.84
C ASN A 125 2.27 -1.04 8.39
N LEU A 126 2.00 0.02 7.62
CA LEU A 126 1.05 1.07 7.98
C LEU A 126 -0.34 0.48 8.25
N THR A 127 -0.82 -0.41 7.37
CA THR A 127 -2.09 -1.13 7.56
C THR A 127 -2.10 -1.93 8.87
N THR A 128 -0.97 -2.57 9.20
CA THR A 128 -0.82 -3.35 10.45
C THR A 128 -0.88 -2.46 11.69
N ILE A 129 -0.33 -1.25 11.62
CA ILE A 129 -0.42 -0.24 12.68
C ILE A 129 -1.86 0.29 12.79
N CYS A 130 -2.54 0.53 11.65
CA CYS A 130 -3.90 1.04 11.61
C CYS A 130 -4.97 0.09 12.20
N VAL A 131 -4.72 -1.22 12.19
CA VAL A 131 -5.64 -2.23 12.74
C VAL A 131 -5.31 -2.63 14.18
N LYS A 132 -4.28 -2.01 14.77
CA LYS A 132 -3.77 -2.31 16.11
C LYS A 132 -4.41 -1.40 17.14
#